data_AF-A0A848H9T7-F1
#
_entry.id   AF-A0A848H9T7-F1
#
_cell.length_a   1.000
_cell.length_b   1.000
_cell.length_c   1.000
_cell.angle_alpha   90.00
_cell.angle_beta   90.00
_cell.angle_gamma   90.00
#
_symmetry.space_group_name_H-M   'P 1'
#
loop_
_entity.id
_entity.type
_entity.pdbx_description
1 polymer ?
#
loop_
_entity_poly.entity_id
_entity_poly.type
_entity_poly.pdbx_seq_one_letter_code
_entity_poly.pdbx_strand_id
1 'polypeptide(L)'
;MKDIAWVRWRWLLPLLFFQAYLGLTVLLFFAGPWPWEPNDPWELFAYLVASQAVIAVGYVASWPRVGALAESPTDADWVDERAVGFVRIAIITTLVILVPTSLSRTGHLLPNAVEGVLNAGAVYNANIARLEKGNPFVVVEYLRMLVSPLLVGLLPLTVVYWSRLSCKLKLGALLGIFFHLSLYLATGTNKGIADFAVTLPWLILLGVSIGTLRLPVSGRTIALALGALFVAFLAFFGAGQTQREGGVGEEGVFNTGFSIIEADRSDKSLSSRMGESQRIVYESLARYVGQGYYALSMTMDIPHASTLGFGNSMFLARNADAIFGTDYFTAGSLPGLLEEQTGWSMQGLWHSIYPWLASDFGFAGALVALGLFAYLLGRSWGSALLHGGHWPVIMVYLLLVLFFYIPANNQILQTAETCVAFFIALGGWIFTSLSRINAAQVDDGEADGSSEPA
;
A
#
# COMPACT_ATOMS: atom_id res chain seq x y z
N MET A 1 -16.84 25.31 13.32
CA MET A 1 -16.26 24.91 12.01
C MET A 1 -14.75 24.91 12.12
N LYS A 2 -14.06 23.96 11.49
CA LYS A 2 -12.59 23.95 11.44
C LYS A 2 -12.13 25.08 10.49
N ASP A 3 -11.06 25.78 10.85
CA ASP A 3 -10.44 26.79 9.99
C ASP A 3 -9.98 26.13 8.67
N ILE A 4 -10.37 26.71 7.52
CA ILE A 4 -10.00 26.24 6.19
C ILE A 4 -8.47 26.17 6.05
N ALA A 5 -7.74 27.13 6.63
CA ALA A 5 -6.28 27.13 6.60
C ALA A 5 -5.70 25.90 7.32
N TRP A 6 -6.29 25.53 8.46
CA TRP A 6 -5.92 24.33 9.21
C TRP A 6 -6.21 23.05 8.42
N VAL A 7 -7.36 22.97 7.74
CA VAL A 7 -7.73 21.82 6.92
C VAL A 7 -6.74 21.68 5.77
N ARG A 8 -6.45 22.77 5.08
CA ARG A 8 -5.52 22.81 3.95
C ARG A 8 -4.13 22.35 4.34
N TRP A 9 -3.61 22.80 5.49
CA TRP A 9 -2.31 22.36 5.98
C TRP A 9 -2.26 20.85 6.23
N ARG A 10 -3.25 20.30 6.93
CA ARG A 10 -3.32 18.84 7.18
C ARG A 10 -3.57 18.02 5.93
N TRP A 11 -4.31 18.59 4.98
CA TRP A 11 -4.52 17.98 3.69
C TRP A 11 -3.24 17.92 2.86
N LEU A 12 -2.30 18.87 2.99
CA LEU A 12 -1.02 18.82 2.27
C LEU A 12 -0.01 17.81 2.84
N LEU A 13 -0.18 17.32 4.08
CA LEU A 13 0.81 16.47 4.75
C LEU A 13 1.21 15.20 3.97
N PRO A 14 0.27 14.39 3.43
CA PRO A 14 0.63 13.22 2.64
C PRO A 14 1.45 13.59 1.40
N LEU A 15 1.09 14.68 0.71
CA LEU A 15 1.82 15.14 -0.47
C LEU A 15 3.26 15.51 -0.11
N LEU A 16 3.46 16.36 0.90
CA LEU A 16 4.79 16.80 1.32
C LEU A 16 5.66 15.61 1.73
N PHE A 17 5.08 14.67 2.49
CA PHE A 17 5.78 13.46 2.89
C PHE A 17 6.17 12.59 1.70
N PHE A 18 5.23 12.28 0.79
CA PHE A 18 5.53 11.39 -0.33
C PHE A 18 6.47 12.01 -1.36
N GLN A 19 6.47 13.34 -1.53
CA GLN A 19 7.51 14.02 -2.33
C GLN A 19 8.89 13.83 -1.70
N ALA A 20 9.02 14.07 -0.39
CA ALA A 20 10.28 13.87 0.32
C ALA A 20 10.73 12.40 0.32
N TYR A 21 9.80 11.48 0.59
CA TYR A 21 10.05 10.04 0.60
C TYR A 21 10.48 9.52 -0.78
N LEU A 22 9.72 9.82 -1.84
CA LEU A 22 10.08 9.36 -3.19
C LEU A 22 11.38 10.02 -3.66
N GLY A 23 11.59 11.31 -3.37
CA GLY A 23 12.87 11.97 -3.61
C GLY A 23 14.05 11.28 -2.90
N LEU A 24 13.86 10.86 -1.64
CA LEU A 24 14.86 10.07 -0.91
C LEU A 24 15.11 8.71 -1.57
N THR A 25 14.08 8.02 -2.07
CA THR A 25 14.28 6.74 -2.77
C THR A 25 15.06 6.91 -4.07
N VAL A 26 14.85 8.00 -4.81
CA VAL A 26 15.64 8.35 -6.00
C VAL A 26 17.08 8.66 -5.61
N LEU A 27 17.30 9.42 -4.53
CA LEU A 27 18.64 9.69 -4.02
C LEU A 27 19.36 8.39 -3.62
N LEU A 28 18.67 7.47 -2.92
CA LEU A 28 19.22 6.17 -2.54
C LEU A 28 19.49 5.28 -3.76
N PHE A 29 18.76 5.44 -4.86
CA PHE A 29 19.08 4.75 -6.10
C PHE A 29 20.39 5.25 -6.71
N PHE A 30 20.56 6.55 -6.89
CA PHE A 30 21.75 7.11 -7.56
C PHE A 30 22.99 7.21 -6.67
N ALA A 31 22.82 7.37 -5.36
CA ALA A 31 23.92 7.63 -4.42
C ALA A 31 23.94 6.66 -3.22
N GLY A 32 23.07 5.64 -3.23
CA GLY A 32 23.07 4.61 -2.19
C GLY A 32 24.17 3.58 -2.37
N PRO A 33 24.13 2.47 -1.61
CA PRO A 33 25.21 1.51 -1.57
C PRO A 33 25.21 0.57 -2.77
N TRP A 34 24.19 0.57 -3.63
CA TRP A 34 24.13 -0.36 -4.75
C TRP A 34 24.55 0.35 -6.04
N PRO A 35 25.58 -0.16 -6.76
CA PRO A 35 26.05 0.43 -8.00
C PRO A 35 25.11 0.03 -9.15
N TRP A 36 23.91 0.60 -9.18
CA TRP A 36 22.98 0.38 -10.29
C TRP A 36 23.56 0.99 -11.57
N GLU A 37 23.52 0.23 -12.66
CA GLU A 37 24.03 0.65 -13.98
C GLU A 37 22.85 0.83 -14.97
N PRO A 38 21.99 1.86 -14.81
CA PRO A 38 20.83 2.04 -15.67
C PRO A 38 21.27 2.32 -17.12
N ASN A 39 20.51 1.82 -18.10
CA ASN A 39 20.80 1.99 -19.54
C ASN A 39 21.01 3.46 -19.92
N ASP A 40 20.08 4.33 -19.54
CA ASP A 40 20.20 5.78 -19.64
C ASP A 40 19.86 6.43 -18.26
N PRO A 41 20.87 6.87 -17.50
CA PRO A 41 20.66 7.50 -16.20
C PRO A 41 19.83 8.79 -16.28
N TRP A 42 19.96 9.56 -17.37
CA TRP A 42 19.31 10.86 -17.52
C TRP A 42 17.85 10.70 -17.90
N GLU A 43 17.52 9.77 -18.78
CA GLU A 43 16.13 9.43 -19.09
C GLU A 43 15.40 8.93 -17.85
N LEU A 44 16.01 7.99 -17.11
CA LEU A 44 15.44 7.49 -15.85
C LEU A 44 15.22 8.64 -14.85
N PHE A 45 16.22 9.48 -14.64
CA PHE A 45 16.13 10.61 -13.71
C PHE A 45 15.03 11.59 -14.14
N ALA A 46 14.97 11.97 -15.41
CA ALA A 46 13.96 12.86 -15.95
C ALA A 46 12.54 12.28 -15.77
N TYR A 47 12.37 10.98 -16.02
CA TYR A 47 11.10 10.29 -15.82
C TYR A 47 10.66 10.26 -14.35
N LEU A 48 11.59 9.99 -13.42
CA LEU A 48 11.29 10.00 -11.98
C LEU A 48 11.02 11.42 -11.43
N VAL A 49 11.61 12.45 -12.01
CA VAL A 49 11.27 13.85 -11.71
C VAL A 49 9.89 14.20 -12.26
N ALA A 50 9.58 13.78 -13.49
CA ALA A 50 8.27 13.98 -14.10
C ALA A 50 7.17 13.27 -13.29
N SER A 51 7.43 12.07 -12.78
CA SER A 51 6.48 11.34 -11.93
C SER A 51 6.18 12.07 -10.62
N GLN A 52 7.21 12.64 -9.97
CA GLN A 52 7.02 13.49 -8.79
C GLN A 52 6.18 14.73 -9.10
N ALA A 53 6.44 15.41 -10.22
CA ALA A 53 5.66 16.56 -10.66
C ALA A 53 4.18 16.20 -10.90
N VAL A 54 3.92 15.08 -11.60
CA VAL A 54 2.55 14.63 -11.89
C VAL A 54 1.81 14.18 -10.61
N ILE A 55 2.50 13.56 -9.65
CA ILE A 55 1.93 13.28 -8.33
C ILE A 55 1.50 14.59 -7.65
N ALA A 56 2.37 15.61 -7.65
CA ALA A 56 2.06 16.90 -7.03
C ALA A 56 0.85 17.58 -7.70
N VAL A 57 0.83 17.63 -9.03
CA VAL A 57 -0.28 18.19 -9.81
C VAL A 57 -1.58 17.43 -9.56
N GLY A 58 -1.55 16.10 -9.66
CA GLY A 58 -2.73 15.25 -9.43
C GLY A 58 -3.32 15.42 -8.04
N TYR A 59 -2.45 15.41 -7.01
CA TYR A 59 -2.88 15.64 -5.63
C TYR A 59 -3.49 17.03 -5.46
N VAL A 60 -2.81 18.08 -5.94
CA VAL A 60 -3.29 19.47 -5.78
C VAL A 60 -4.58 19.73 -6.53
N ALA A 61 -4.75 19.12 -7.71
CA ALA A 61 -5.98 19.19 -8.51
C ALA A 61 -7.22 18.62 -7.80
N SER A 62 -7.05 17.84 -6.72
CA SER A 62 -8.18 17.38 -5.90
C SER A 62 -8.74 18.45 -4.97
N TRP A 63 -8.00 19.54 -4.69
CA TRP A 63 -8.38 20.56 -3.73
C TRP A 63 -9.74 21.21 -4.00
N PRO A 64 -10.11 21.63 -5.22
CA PRO A 64 -11.41 22.29 -5.44
C PRO A 64 -12.59 21.43 -4.98
N ARG A 65 -12.50 20.10 -5.16
CA ARG A 65 -13.53 19.15 -4.69
C ARG A 65 -13.50 19.01 -3.17
N VAL A 66 -12.32 19.02 -2.55
CA VAL A 66 -12.17 18.97 -1.08
C VAL A 66 -12.63 20.27 -0.43
N GLY A 67 -12.34 21.42 -1.03
CA GLY A 67 -12.77 22.74 -0.56
C GLY A 67 -14.29 22.85 -0.56
N ALA A 68 -14.96 22.42 -1.63
CA ALA A 68 -16.42 22.37 -1.69
C ALA A 68 -17.02 21.46 -0.59
N LEU A 69 -16.36 20.35 -0.24
CA LEU A 69 -16.80 19.50 0.87
C LEU A 69 -16.67 20.18 2.24
N ALA A 70 -15.75 21.13 2.41
CA ALA A 70 -15.55 21.82 3.68
C ALA A 70 -16.71 22.75 4.03
N GLU A 71 -17.48 23.18 3.02
CA GLU A 71 -18.67 24.03 3.15
C GLU A 71 -19.94 23.20 3.40
N SER A 72 -19.94 21.92 3.05
CA SER A 72 -21.09 21.03 3.24
C SER A 72 -21.21 20.58 4.69
N PRO A 73 -22.36 20.79 5.36
CA PRO A 73 -22.64 20.17 6.64
C PRO A 73 -22.64 18.64 6.49
N THR A 74 -22.29 17.94 7.56
CA THR A 74 -22.36 16.47 7.64
C THR A 74 -22.72 16.08 9.06
N ASP A 75 -23.67 15.15 9.18
CA ASP A 75 -24.00 14.52 10.45
C ASP A 75 -22.86 13.58 10.85
N ALA A 76 -22.01 14.06 11.76
CA ALA A 76 -20.84 13.32 12.23
C ALA A 76 -21.23 12.03 12.98
N ASP A 77 -22.34 12.05 13.73
CA ASP A 77 -22.74 10.90 14.54
C ASP A 77 -23.25 9.76 13.64
N TRP A 78 -24.06 10.09 12.62
CA TRP A 78 -24.49 9.11 11.63
C TRP A 78 -23.32 8.48 10.85
N VAL A 79 -22.31 9.28 10.50
CA VAL A 79 -21.12 8.76 9.82
C VAL A 79 -20.33 7.83 10.74
N ASP A 80 -20.13 8.23 11.99
CA ASP A 80 -19.45 7.42 13.01
C ASP A 80 -20.18 6.08 13.21
N GLU A 81 -21.52 6.10 13.33
CA GLU A 81 -22.34 4.90 13.47
C GLU A 81 -22.19 3.92 12.29
N ARG A 82 -22.22 4.44 11.05
CA ARG A 82 -22.00 3.62 9.86
C ARG A 82 -20.60 3.01 9.82
N ALA A 83 -19.58 3.76 10.20
CA ALA A 83 -18.21 3.25 10.26
C ALA A 83 -18.06 2.17 11.34
N VAL A 84 -18.63 2.37 12.52
CA VAL A 84 -18.64 1.37 13.61
C VAL A 84 -19.44 0.12 13.22
N GLY A 85 -20.57 0.28 12.52
CA GLY A 85 -21.34 -0.82 11.95
C GLY A 85 -20.52 -1.64 10.96
N PHE A 86 -19.77 -0.97 10.07
CA PHE A 86 -18.85 -1.63 9.14
C PHE A 86 -17.76 -2.41 9.88
N VAL A 87 -17.12 -1.83 10.91
CA VAL A 87 -16.12 -2.51 11.75
C VAL A 87 -16.71 -3.76 12.40
N ARG A 88 -17.95 -3.71 12.89
CA ARG A 88 -18.62 -4.89 13.46
C ARG A 88 -18.74 -6.02 12.45
N ILE A 89 -19.17 -5.72 11.22
CA ILE A 89 -19.29 -6.71 10.14
C ILE A 89 -17.91 -7.23 9.75
N ALA A 90 -16.89 -6.37 9.68
CA ALA A 90 -15.52 -6.74 9.39
C ALA A 90 -14.92 -7.70 10.44
N ILE A 91 -15.17 -7.45 11.73
CA ILE A 91 -14.77 -8.36 12.82
C ILE A 91 -15.44 -9.71 12.66
N ILE A 92 -16.77 -9.74 12.49
CA ILE A 92 -17.51 -11.01 12.33
C ILE A 92 -16.97 -11.79 11.13
N THR A 93 -16.79 -11.12 10.00
CA THR A 93 -16.26 -11.72 8.76
C THR A 93 -14.87 -12.29 9.01
N THR A 94 -13.97 -11.51 9.63
CA THR A 94 -12.60 -11.93 9.94
C THR A 94 -12.57 -13.16 10.85
N LEU A 95 -13.41 -13.19 11.89
CA LEU A 95 -13.49 -14.31 12.83
C LEU A 95 -14.04 -15.57 12.16
N VAL A 96 -15.06 -15.43 11.29
CA VAL A 96 -15.65 -16.56 10.55
C VAL A 96 -14.64 -17.19 9.60
N ILE A 97 -13.85 -16.38 8.88
CA ILE A 97 -12.89 -16.89 7.91
C ILE A 97 -11.49 -17.11 8.49
N LEU A 98 -11.30 -16.96 9.81
CA LEU A 98 -10.01 -17.03 10.48
C LEU A 98 -9.29 -18.35 10.21
N VAL A 99 -9.91 -19.47 10.60
CA VAL A 99 -9.32 -20.81 10.43
C VAL A 99 -9.14 -21.17 8.95
N PRO A 100 -10.15 -20.98 8.07
CA PRO A 100 -9.95 -21.20 6.63
C PRO A 100 -8.79 -20.39 6.06
N THR A 101 -8.64 -19.12 6.47
CA THR A 101 -7.55 -18.26 6.03
C THR A 101 -6.20 -18.81 6.50
N SER A 102 -6.10 -19.23 7.76
CA SER A 102 -4.86 -19.79 8.29
C SER A 102 -4.45 -21.04 7.54
N LEU A 103 -5.38 -21.95 7.27
CA LEU A 103 -5.13 -23.17 6.49
C LEU A 103 -4.64 -22.83 5.07
N SER A 104 -5.30 -21.87 4.42
CA SER A 104 -4.93 -21.42 3.07
C SER A 104 -3.54 -20.79 3.00
N ARG A 105 -3.23 -19.92 3.97
CA ARG A 105 -2.01 -19.09 3.95
C ARG A 105 -0.81 -19.75 4.62
N THR A 106 -1.02 -20.62 5.59
CA THR A 106 0.06 -21.23 6.39
C THR A 106 0.06 -22.76 6.35
N GLY A 107 -1.03 -23.40 5.91
CA GLY A 107 -1.19 -24.86 6.01
C GLY A 107 -1.59 -25.35 7.41
N HIS A 108 -1.72 -24.46 8.40
CA HIS A 108 -2.05 -24.80 9.78
C HIS A 108 -3.36 -24.15 10.22
N LEU A 109 -4.07 -24.75 11.19
CA LEU A 109 -5.33 -24.21 11.73
C LEU A 109 -5.15 -22.82 12.37
N LEU A 110 -4.00 -22.59 12.99
CA LEU A 110 -3.58 -21.32 13.53
C LEU A 110 -2.16 -20.99 13.04
N PRO A 111 -1.85 -19.72 12.75
CA PRO A 111 -0.52 -19.32 12.30
C PRO A 111 0.52 -19.52 13.39
N ASN A 112 1.63 -20.20 13.06
CA ASN A 112 2.77 -20.33 13.97
C ASN A 112 3.65 -19.06 13.96
N ALA A 113 3.12 -17.99 14.55
CA ALA A 113 3.81 -16.70 14.59
C ALA A 113 5.10 -16.73 15.42
N VAL A 114 5.19 -17.61 16.42
CA VAL A 114 6.39 -17.75 17.26
C VAL A 114 7.57 -18.23 16.42
N GLU A 115 7.35 -19.27 15.61
CA GLU A 115 8.37 -19.74 14.66
C GLU A 115 8.76 -18.65 13.66
N GLY A 116 7.78 -17.88 13.18
CA GLY A 116 8.01 -16.74 12.30
C GLY A 116 8.88 -15.63 12.90
N VAL A 117 8.85 -15.44 14.22
CA VAL A 117 9.70 -14.46 14.93
C VAL A 117 11.11 -15.01 15.15
N LEU A 118 11.23 -16.29 15.48
CA LEU A 118 12.51 -16.91 15.80
C LEU A 118 13.32 -17.25 14.53
N ASN A 119 12.65 -17.73 13.48
CA ASN A 119 13.26 -18.29 12.27
C ASN A 119 12.55 -17.79 11.01
N ALA A 120 12.41 -16.48 10.86
CA ALA A 120 11.71 -15.84 9.74
C ALA A 120 12.18 -16.32 8.35
N GLY A 121 13.49 -16.51 8.17
CA GLY A 121 14.05 -17.01 6.90
C GLY A 121 13.64 -18.45 6.57
N ALA A 122 13.70 -19.35 7.55
CA ALA A 122 13.31 -20.75 7.35
C ALA A 122 11.81 -20.89 7.06
N VAL A 123 10.97 -20.14 7.77
CA VAL A 123 9.52 -20.11 7.54
C VAL A 123 9.19 -19.56 6.14
N TYR A 124 9.93 -18.55 5.68
CA TYR A 124 9.78 -18.03 4.33
C TYR A 124 10.06 -19.10 3.27
N ASN A 125 11.19 -19.81 3.38
CA ASN A 125 11.57 -20.85 2.42
C ASN A 125 10.58 -22.02 2.45
N ALA A 126 10.13 -22.45 3.64
CA ALA A 126 9.10 -23.47 3.79
C ALA A 126 7.77 -23.05 3.14
N ASN A 127 7.40 -21.77 3.24
CA ASN A 127 6.21 -21.25 2.59
C ASN A 127 6.33 -21.22 1.06
N ILE A 128 7.51 -20.90 0.50
CA ILE A 128 7.76 -21.00 -0.96
C ILE A 128 7.57 -22.45 -1.43
N ALA A 129 8.24 -23.42 -0.78
CA ALA A 129 8.11 -24.83 -1.11
C ALA A 129 6.68 -25.37 -0.96
N ARG A 130 5.89 -24.80 -0.03
CA ARG A 130 4.45 -25.10 0.09
C ARG A 130 3.66 -24.56 -1.10
N LEU A 131 3.92 -23.32 -1.52
CA LEU A 131 3.21 -22.68 -2.63
C LEU A 131 3.47 -23.40 -3.96
N GLU A 132 4.68 -23.93 -4.17
CA GLU A 132 5.04 -24.76 -5.34
C GLU A 132 4.20 -26.04 -5.43
N LYS A 133 3.80 -26.61 -4.29
CA LYS A 133 2.89 -27.78 -4.24
C LYS A 133 1.42 -27.42 -4.45
N GLY A 134 1.11 -26.13 -4.59
CA GLY A 134 -0.24 -25.61 -4.72
C GLY A 134 -0.95 -25.35 -3.38
N ASN A 135 -2.10 -24.67 -3.46
CA ASN A 135 -2.92 -24.35 -2.29
C ASN A 135 -4.25 -25.15 -2.31
N PRO A 136 -4.40 -26.19 -1.47
CA PRO A 136 -5.63 -26.99 -1.43
C PRO A 136 -6.86 -26.18 -0.95
N PHE A 137 -6.65 -25.02 -0.34
CA PHE A 137 -7.71 -24.14 0.15
C PHE A 137 -7.89 -22.90 -0.73
N VAL A 138 -7.55 -22.96 -2.02
CA VAL A 138 -7.67 -21.81 -2.95
C VAL A 138 -9.07 -21.18 -2.98
N VAL A 139 -10.13 -21.95 -2.75
CA VAL A 139 -11.51 -21.46 -2.63
C VAL A 139 -11.65 -20.39 -1.53
N VAL A 140 -10.89 -20.51 -0.45
CA VAL A 140 -10.85 -19.51 0.62
C VAL A 140 -10.27 -18.20 0.12
N GLU A 141 -9.29 -18.21 -0.77
CA GLU A 141 -8.72 -16.99 -1.36
C GLU A 141 -9.74 -16.27 -2.25
N TYR A 142 -10.56 -17.00 -3.00
CA TYR A 142 -11.67 -16.41 -3.75
C TYR A 142 -12.74 -15.81 -2.83
N LEU A 143 -13.08 -16.49 -1.72
CA LEU A 143 -13.99 -15.93 -0.73
C LEU A 143 -13.43 -14.66 -0.09
N ARG A 144 -12.14 -14.67 0.29
CA ARG A 144 -11.43 -13.51 0.84
C ARG A 144 -11.45 -12.33 -0.12
N MET A 145 -11.29 -12.58 -1.42
CA MET A 145 -11.39 -11.55 -2.45
C MET A 145 -12.78 -10.89 -2.45
N LEU A 146 -13.87 -11.66 -2.35
CA LEU A 146 -15.23 -11.10 -2.32
C LEU A 146 -15.50 -10.23 -1.10
N VAL A 147 -14.95 -10.61 0.06
CA VAL A 147 -15.10 -9.87 1.31
C VAL A 147 -13.94 -8.92 1.61
N SER A 148 -13.05 -8.68 0.64
CA SER A 148 -11.81 -7.96 0.87
C SER A 148 -11.97 -6.53 1.38
N PRO A 149 -13.01 -5.74 1.03
CA PRO A 149 -13.19 -4.41 1.63
C PRO A 149 -13.38 -4.46 3.14
N LEU A 150 -14.00 -5.53 3.66
CA LEU A 150 -14.18 -5.74 5.09
C LEU A 150 -12.86 -6.11 5.76
N LEU A 151 -12.07 -6.99 5.13
CA LEU A 151 -10.78 -7.43 5.66
C LEU A 151 -9.76 -6.28 5.68
N VAL A 152 -9.61 -5.60 4.55
CA VAL A 152 -8.73 -4.43 4.38
C VAL A 152 -9.19 -3.27 5.26
N GLY A 153 -10.50 -3.07 5.41
CA GLY A 153 -11.05 -1.99 6.23
C GLY A 153 -10.90 -2.18 7.73
N LEU A 154 -10.64 -3.41 8.22
CA LEU A 154 -10.59 -3.68 9.66
C LEU A 154 -9.55 -2.82 10.38
N LEU A 155 -8.30 -2.81 9.91
CA LEU A 155 -7.21 -2.03 10.52
C LEU A 155 -7.48 -0.51 10.49
N PRO A 156 -7.65 0.14 9.31
CA PRO A 156 -7.75 1.59 9.26
C PRO A 156 -8.97 2.14 9.98
N LEU A 157 -10.11 1.45 9.91
CA LEU A 157 -11.32 1.88 10.62
C LEU A 157 -11.20 1.69 12.12
N THR A 158 -10.59 0.59 12.58
CA THR A 158 -10.36 0.35 14.00
C THR A 158 -9.49 1.45 14.61
N VAL A 159 -8.40 1.82 13.93
CA VAL A 159 -7.49 2.85 14.42
C VAL A 159 -8.17 4.23 14.43
N VAL A 160 -8.79 4.62 13.31
CA VAL A 160 -9.42 5.94 13.18
C VAL A 160 -10.59 6.10 14.15
N TYR A 161 -11.44 5.08 14.30
CA TYR A 161 -12.66 5.13 15.12
C TYR A 161 -12.50 4.54 16.52
N TRP A 162 -11.27 4.32 16.99
CA TRP A 162 -10.99 3.59 18.24
C TRP A 162 -11.79 4.09 19.44
N SER A 163 -11.92 5.40 19.65
CA SER A 163 -12.63 5.95 20.81
C SER A 163 -14.15 5.76 20.73
N ARG A 164 -14.70 5.50 19.54
CA ARG A 164 -16.13 5.20 19.32
C ARG A 164 -16.46 3.71 19.49
N LEU A 165 -15.46 2.83 19.46
CA LEU A 165 -15.68 1.39 19.61
C LEU A 165 -15.93 1.00 21.07
N SER A 166 -16.92 0.12 21.27
CA SER A 166 -17.14 -0.55 22.55
C SER A 166 -15.97 -1.48 22.90
N CYS A 167 -15.80 -1.83 24.18
CA CYS A 167 -14.74 -2.73 24.62
C CYS A 167 -14.74 -4.08 23.87
N LYS A 168 -15.92 -4.65 23.63
CA LYS A 168 -16.08 -5.90 22.86
C LYS A 168 -15.57 -5.77 21.42
N LEU A 169 -15.91 -4.67 20.75
CA LEU A 169 -15.46 -4.41 19.38
C LEU A 169 -13.95 -4.16 19.33
N LYS A 170 -13.38 -3.43 20.32
CA LYS A 170 -11.94 -3.24 20.46
C LYS A 170 -11.22 -4.58 20.58
N LEU A 171 -11.67 -5.46 21.47
CA LEU A 171 -11.08 -6.77 21.66
C LEU A 171 -11.17 -7.63 20.39
N GLY A 172 -12.33 -7.67 19.74
CA GLY A 172 -12.53 -8.41 18.49
C GLY A 172 -11.65 -7.89 17.34
N ALA A 173 -11.54 -6.56 17.20
CA ALA A 173 -10.68 -5.95 16.20
C ALA A 173 -9.19 -6.20 16.47
N LEU A 174 -8.75 -6.08 17.73
CA LEU A 174 -7.38 -6.44 18.11
C LEU A 174 -7.08 -7.89 17.77
N LEU A 175 -7.97 -8.83 18.12
CA LEU A 175 -7.83 -10.23 17.75
C LEU A 175 -7.68 -10.43 16.24
N GLY A 176 -8.52 -9.77 15.43
CA GLY A 176 -8.45 -9.84 13.97
C GLY A 176 -7.16 -9.26 13.39
N ILE A 177 -6.71 -8.10 13.91
CA ILE A 177 -5.46 -7.44 13.48
C ILE A 177 -4.25 -8.30 13.89
N PHE A 178 -4.20 -8.78 15.13
CA PHE A 178 -3.13 -9.67 15.60
C PHE A 178 -3.09 -10.95 14.79
N PHE A 179 -4.24 -11.58 14.52
CA PHE A 179 -4.31 -12.76 13.66
C PHE A 179 -3.76 -12.47 12.25
N HIS A 180 -4.12 -11.33 11.65
CA HIS A 180 -3.60 -10.95 10.35
C HIS A 180 -2.08 -10.77 10.35
N LEU A 181 -1.52 -10.08 11.35
CA LEU A 181 -0.06 -9.93 11.50
C LEU A 181 0.63 -11.28 11.76
N SER A 182 -0.01 -12.17 12.53
CA SER A 182 0.48 -13.53 12.78
C SER A 182 0.56 -14.36 11.50
N LEU A 183 -0.34 -14.18 10.53
CA LEU A 183 -0.23 -14.84 9.22
C LEU A 183 1.07 -14.46 8.52
N TYR A 184 1.41 -13.16 8.49
CA TYR A 184 2.64 -12.67 7.84
C TYR A 184 3.90 -13.16 8.52
N LEU A 185 3.91 -13.22 9.86
CA LEU A 185 4.99 -13.83 10.63
C LEU A 185 5.11 -15.32 10.28
N ALA A 186 4.00 -16.05 10.31
CA ALA A 186 3.95 -17.48 10.02
C ALA A 186 4.24 -17.85 8.56
N THR A 187 4.30 -16.88 7.64
CA THR A 187 4.76 -17.07 6.25
C THR A 187 6.15 -16.47 5.99
N GLY A 188 6.81 -15.90 7.00
CA GLY A 188 8.13 -15.27 6.87
C GLY A 188 8.14 -14.03 5.97
N THR A 189 6.97 -13.43 5.72
CA THR A 189 6.80 -12.31 4.79
C THR A 189 6.68 -11.00 5.56
N ASN A 190 7.61 -10.08 5.36
CA ASN A 190 7.67 -8.81 6.11
C ASN A 190 6.60 -7.79 5.68
N LYS A 191 5.91 -8.01 4.56
CA LYS A 191 5.00 -7.04 3.94
C LYS A 191 3.92 -6.54 4.91
N GLY A 192 3.12 -7.42 5.52
CA GLY A 192 2.00 -6.96 6.37
C GLY A 192 2.45 -6.20 7.62
N ILE A 193 3.64 -6.53 8.15
CA ILE A 193 4.24 -5.82 9.27
C ILE A 193 4.74 -4.44 8.81
N ALA A 194 5.36 -4.37 7.63
CA ALA A 194 5.76 -3.11 7.02
C ALA A 194 4.55 -2.22 6.78
N ASP A 195 3.49 -2.73 6.16
CA ASP A 195 2.23 -2.02 5.89
C ASP A 195 1.65 -1.46 7.20
N PHE A 196 1.62 -2.25 8.27
CA PHE A 196 1.19 -1.79 9.59
C PHE A 196 2.09 -0.67 10.13
N ALA A 197 3.41 -0.87 10.14
CA ALA A 197 4.36 0.09 10.69
C ALA A 197 4.33 1.45 9.97
N VAL A 198 4.22 1.44 8.64
CA VAL A 198 4.24 2.68 7.84
C VAL A 198 2.89 3.38 7.78
N THR A 199 1.76 2.66 7.84
CA THR A 199 0.42 3.27 7.76
C THR A 199 -0.15 3.70 9.11
N LEU A 200 0.22 3.03 10.22
CA LEU A 200 -0.31 3.33 11.55
C LEU A 200 -0.13 4.81 11.97
N PRO A 201 1.03 5.47 11.75
CA PRO A 201 1.19 6.90 12.06
C PRO A 201 0.16 7.79 11.34
N TRP A 202 -0.13 7.49 10.07
CA TRP A 202 -1.08 8.24 9.25
C TRP A 202 -2.52 8.03 9.70
N LEU A 203 -2.88 6.81 10.06
CA LEU A 203 -4.21 6.48 10.56
C LEU A 203 -4.48 7.11 11.93
N ILE A 204 -3.48 7.14 12.82
CA ILE A 204 -3.55 7.87 14.09
C ILE A 204 -3.69 9.37 13.83
N LEU A 205 -2.86 9.94 12.95
CA LEU A 205 -2.93 11.35 12.58
C LEU A 205 -4.33 11.69 12.04
N LEU A 206 -4.89 10.86 11.18
CA LEU A 206 -6.23 11.03 10.63
C LEU A 206 -7.29 10.99 11.75
N GLY A 207 -7.30 9.94 12.58
CA GLY A 207 -8.25 9.79 13.69
C GLY A 207 -8.21 10.95 14.68
N VAL A 208 -7.02 11.42 15.06
CA VAL A 208 -6.85 12.60 15.92
C VAL A 208 -7.30 13.87 15.20
N SER A 209 -7.08 13.97 13.88
CA SER A 209 -7.49 15.13 13.09
C SER A 209 -8.99 15.25 12.92
N ILE A 210 -9.69 14.13 12.82
CA ILE A 210 -11.15 14.15 12.71
C ILE A 210 -11.83 14.23 14.09
N GLY A 211 -11.12 13.86 15.16
CA GLY A 211 -11.62 13.92 16.54
C GLY A 211 -12.28 12.63 17.03
N THR A 212 -12.25 11.56 16.21
CA THR A 212 -12.78 10.22 16.54
C THR A 212 -11.80 9.39 17.36
N LEU A 213 -10.52 9.77 17.39
CA LEU A 213 -9.48 9.18 18.23
C LEU A 213 -9.03 10.19 19.27
N ARG A 214 -9.25 9.87 20.54
CA ARG A 214 -8.74 10.61 21.70
C ARG A 214 -7.66 9.78 22.38
N LEU A 215 -6.45 10.30 22.37
CA LEU A 215 -5.31 9.66 23.02
C LEU A 215 -5.09 10.34 24.38
N PRO A 216 -5.04 9.57 25.48
CA PRO A 216 -4.81 10.13 26.82
C PRO A 216 -3.35 10.55 27.05
N VAL A 217 -2.47 10.27 26.09
CA VAL A 217 -1.02 10.49 26.16
C VAL A 217 -0.60 11.67 25.30
N SER A 218 0.54 12.29 25.66
CA SER A 218 1.10 13.40 24.90
C SER A 218 1.49 12.98 23.48
N GLY A 219 1.42 13.92 22.52
CA GLY A 219 1.89 13.71 21.15
C GLY A 219 3.35 13.27 21.08
N ARG A 220 4.21 13.75 21.99
CA ARG A 220 5.61 13.35 22.09
C ARG A 220 5.76 11.86 22.45
N THR A 221 4.98 11.39 23.41
CA THR A 221 4.97 9.96 23.80
C THR A 221 4.54 9.07 22.64
N ILE A 222 3.52 9.49 21.88
CA ILE A 222 3.06 8.75 20.70
C ILE A 222 4.16 8.72 19.63
N ALA A 223 4.80 9.84 19.35
CA ALA A 223 5.89 9.91 18.39
C ALA A 223 7.07 9.00 18.79
N LEU A 224 7.44 8.98 20.07
CA LEU A 224 8.46 8.07 20.60
C LEU A 224 8.05 6.59 20.47
N ALA A 225 6.79 6.27 20.77
CA ALA A 225 6.29 4.90 20.65
C ALA A 225 6.26 4.42 19.18
N LEU A 226 5.84 5.29 18.25
CA LEU A 226 5.87 5.00 16.81
C LEU A 226 7.30 4.91 16.29
N GLY A 227 8.21 5.76 16.77
CA GLY A 227 9.64 5.67 16.47
C GLY A 227 10.24 4.36 16.95
N ALA A 228 9.94 3.95 18.18
CA ALA A 228 10.37 2.66 18.73
C ALA A 228 9.80 1.47 17.95
N LEU A 229 8.51 1.52 17.57
CA LEU A 229 7.89 0.51 16.71
C LEU A 229 8.60 0.41 15.35
N PHE A 230 8.93 1.55 14.74
CA PHE A 230 9.64 1.57 13.47
C PHE A 230 11.05 1.00 13.60
N VAL A 231 11.80 1.34 14.65
CA VAL A 231 13.11 0.75 14.95
C VAL A 231 13.00 -0.76 15.19
N ALA A 232 11.98 -1.21 15.93
CA ALA A 232 11.73 -2.63 16.14
C ALA A 232 11.42 -3.36 14.82
N PHE A 233 10.65 -2.74 13.92
CA PHE A 233 10.43 -3.24 12.57
C PHE A 233 11.74 -3.34 11.78
N LEU A 234 12.60 -2.33 11.83
CA LEU A 234 13.90 -2.36 11.15
C LEU A 234 14.82 -3.46 11.68
N ALA A 235 14.84 -3.68 13.01
CA ALA A 235 15.59 -4.76 13.62
C ALA A 235 15.06 -6.14 13.19
N PHE A 236 13.73 -6.33 13.22
CA PHE A 236 13.08 -7.56 12.74
C PHE A 236 13.36 -7.79 11.25
N PHE A 237 13.24 -6.74 10.44
CA PHE A 237 13.52 -6.77 9.01
C PHE A 237 14.98 -7.18 8.74
N GLY A 238 15.94 -6.55 9.44
CA GLY A 238 17.37 -6.87 9.34
C GLY A 238 17.68 -8.32 9.71
N ALA A 239 17.14 -8.80 10.84
CA ALA A 239 17.28 -10.21 11.25
C ALA A 239 16.66 -11.16 10.22
N GLY A 240 15.52 -10.79 9.61
CA GLY A 240 14.93 -11.56 8.53
C GLY A 240 15.79 -11.59 7.26
N GLN A 241 16.63 -10.60 7.00
CA GLN A 241 17.54 -10.59 5.84
C GLN A 241 18.79 -11.46 6.07
N THR A 242 19.28 -11.59 7.30
CA THR A 242 20.44 -12.45 7.61
C THR A 242 20.11 -13.94 7.49
N GLN A 243 18.84 -14.31 7.73
CA GLN A 243 18.39 -15.71 7.68
C GLN A 243 17.98 -16.17 6.28
N ARG A 244 18.04 -15.30 5.26
CA ARG A 244 17.56 -15.64 3.90
C ARG A 244 18.62 -16.39 3.11
N GLU A 245 18.17 -17.38 2.36
CA GLU A 245 19.02 -18.10 1.40
C GLU A 245 19.56 -17.15 0.33
N GLY A 246 20.79 -17.43 -0.10
CA GLY A 246 21.52 -16.61 -1.09
C GLY A 246 22.30 -15.44 -0.50
N GLY A 247 22.38 -15.30 0.83
CA GLY A 247 23.35 -14.41 1.48
C GLY A 247 23.15 -12.91 1.22
N VAL A 248 22.09 -12.50 0.52
CA VAL A 248 21.97 -11.14 -0.04
C VAL A 248 22.15 -10.03 1.00
N GLY A 249 21.61 -10.20 2.20
CA GLY A 249 21.78 -9.23 3.28
C GLY A 249 23.19 -9.22 3.86
N GLU A 250 23.77 -10.40 4.12
CA GLU A 250 25.05 -10.57 4.81
C GLU A 250 26.23 -10.29 3.86
N GLU A 251 26.24 -10.99 2.72
CA GLU A 251 27.26 -10.89 1.68
C GLU A 251 27.19 -9.55 0.95
N GLY A 252 26.02 -8.90 0.92
CA GLY A 252 25.83 -7.66 0.17
C GLY A 252 25.85 -7.89 -1.34
N VAL A 253 25.38 -9.06 -1.77
CA VAL A 253 25.41 -9.55 -3.14
C VAL A 253 23.98 -9.62 -3.68
N PHE A 254 23.73 -9.13 -4.88
CA PHE A 254 22.40 -9.14 -5.48
C PHE A 254 22.42 -9.62 -6.92
N ASN A 255 21.62 -10.65 -7.22
CA ASN A 255 21.44 -11.18 -8.55
C ASN A 255 20.36 -10.39 -9.30
N THR A 256 20.73 -9.78 -10.42
CA THR A 256 19.86 -9.00 -11.32
C THR A 256 19.23 -9.86 -12.43
N GLY A 257 19.39 -11.18 -12.38
CA GLY A 257 19.00 -12.10 -13.46
C GLY A 257 20.16 -12.41 -14.41
N PHE A 258 20.84 -11.39 -14.91
CA PHE A 258 21.94 -11.53 -15.87
C PHE A 258 23.33 -11.22 -15.28
N SER A 259 23.39 -10.50 -14.16
CA SER A 259 24.63 -10.16 -13.47
C SER A 259 24.46 -10.25 -11.95
N ILE A 260 25.59 -10.27 -11.27
CA ILE A 260 25.65 -10.14 -9.81
C ILE A 260 26.31 -8.80 -9.52
N ILE A 261 25.63 -7.96 -8.73
CA ILE A 261 26.19 -6.70 -8.23
C ILE A 261 26.48 -6.81 -6.73
N GLU A 262 27.49 -6.09 -6.28
CA GLU A 262 27.89 -6.03 -4.88
C GLU A 262 27.65 -4.63 -4.32
N ALA A 263 27.23 -4.54 -3.06
CA ALA A 263 27.10 -3.27 -2.36
C ALA A 263 28.48 -2.61 -2.19
N ASP A 264 28.58 -1.32 -2.51
CA ASP A 264 29.76 -0.49 -2.26
C ASP A 264 30.00 -0.37 -0.75
N ARG A 265 31.03 -1.10 -0.32
CA ARG A 265 31.54 -1.12 1.05
C ARG A 265 32.93 -0.49 1.14
N SER A 266 33.33 0.33 0.15
CA SER A 266 34.61 1.04 0.15
C SER A 266 34.74 1.99 1.36
N ASP A 267 35.97 2.37 1.72
CA ASP A 267 36.25 3.29 2.85
C ASP A 267 35.52 4.63 2.76
N LYS A 268 35.10 5.04 1.56
CA LYS A 268 34.36 6.28 1.31
C LYS A 268 32.84 6.11 1.42
N SER A 269 32.33 4.88 1.29
CA SER A 269 30.90 4.57 1.38
C SER A 269 30.33 4.85 2.78
N LEU A 270 29.01 5.03 2.86
CA LEU A 270 28.32 5.09 4.15
C LEU A 270 28.28 3.71 4.83
N SER A 271 28.19 2.64 4.04
CA SER A 271 28.13 1.26 4.52
C SER A 271 29.36 0.86 5.36
N SER A 272 30.56 1.32 5.00
CA SER A 272 31.79 1.00 5.74
C SER A 272 31.87 1.64 7.13
N ARG A 273 31.04 2.65 7.40
CA ARG A 273 30.97 3.34 8.71
C ARG A 273 29.92 2.76 9.65
N MET A 274 29.11 1.83 9.16
CA MET A 274 28.02 1.22 9.92
C MET A 274 28.47 -0.09 10.57
N GLY A 275 27.94 -0.38 11.76
CA GLY A 275 28.05 -1.72 12.33
C GLY A 275 27.30 -2.73 11.45
N GLU A 276 27.66 -4.00 11.54
CA GLU A 276 27.12 -5.07 10.67
C GLU A 276 25.58 -5.06 10.57
N SER A 277 24.88 -5.05 11.72
CA SER A 277 23.41 -5.03 11.74
C SER A 277 22.82 -3.79 11.04
N GLN A 278 23.42 -2.61 11.25
CA GLN A 278 22.96 -1.36 10.63
C GLN A 278 23.22 -1.37 9.12
N ARG A 279 24.38 -1.88 8.71
CA ARG A 279 24.77 -2.04 7.31
C ARG A 279 23.77 -2.94 6.57
N ILE A 280 23.45 -4.10 7.14
CA ILE A 280 22.50 -5.06 6.54
C ILE A 280 21.12 -4.41 6.34
N VAL A 281 20.62 -3.68 7.35
CA VAL A 281 19.35 -2.95 7.24
C VAL A 281 19.42 -1.87 6.15
N TYR A 282 20.48 -1.06 6.15
CA TYR A 282 20.66 0.03 5.20
C TYR A 282 20.75 -0.48 3.75
N GLU A 283 21.67 -1.42 3.48
CA GLU A 283 21.86 -2.01 2.16
C GLU A 283 20.57 -2.71 1.70
N SER A 284 19.91 -3.47 2.57
CA SER A 284 18.66 -4.14 2.20
C SER A 284 17.54 -3.15 1.89
N LEU A 285 17.35 -2.11 2.70
CA LEU A 285 16.34 -1.09 2.43
C LEU A 285 16.62 -0.34 1.13
N ALA A 286 17.87 0.09 0.90
CA ALA A 286 18.27 0.78 -0.31
C ALA A 286 18.05 -0.11 -1.55
N ARG A 287 18.34 -1.42 -1.44
CA ARG A 287 18.05 -2.40 -2.49
C ARG A 287 16.56 -2.45 -2.80
N TYR A 288 15.75 -2.61 -1.77
CA TYR A 288 14.30 -2.74 -1.93
C TYR A 288 13.68 -1.52 -2.58
N VAL A 289 14.07 -0.30 -2.18
CA VAL A 289 13.53 0.93 -2.80
C VAL A 289 14.20 1.32 -4.12
N GLY A 290 15.34 0.70 -4.46
CA GLY A 290 16.11 1.02 -5.68
C GLY A 290 15.89 0.03 -6.83
N GLN A 291 15.79 -1.27 -6.54
CA GLN A 291 15.79 -2.32 -7.57
C GLN A 291 14.64 -2.16 -8.59
N GLY A 292 13.48 -1.64 -8.16
CA GLY A 292 12.35 -1.42 -9.07
C GLY A 292 12.57 -0.27 -10.04
N TYR A 293 13.45 0.70 -9.73
CA TYR A 293 13.89 1.72 -10.67
C TYR A 293 14.93 1.18 -11.66
N TYR A 294 15.73 0.21 -11.23
CA TYR A 294 16.63 -0.51 -12.15
C TYR A 294 15.84 -1.32 -13.17
N ALA A 295 14.82 -2.06 -12.71
CA ALA A 295 13.86 -2.73 -13.60
C ALA A 295 13.19 -1.75 -14.57
N LEU A 296 12.81 -0.55 -14.09
CA LEU A 296 12.28 0.51 -14.95
C LEU A 296 13.28 0.91 -16.04
N SER A 297 14.55 1.20 -15.70
CA SER A 297 15.53 1.60 -16.72
C SER A 297 15.75 0.55 -17.80
N MET A 298 15.70 -0.74 -17.45
CA MET A 298 15.85 -1.80 -18.43
C MET A 298 14.61 -1.94 -19.32
N THR A 299 13.42 -1.60 -18.81
CA THR A 299 12.17 -1.69 -19.60
C THR A 299 11.93 -0.52 -20.55
N MET A 300 12.63 0.61 -20.38
CA MET A 300 12.41 1.81 -21.22
C MET A 300 12.67 1.53 -22.71
N ASP A 301 13.64 0.67 -23.00
CA ASP A 301 14.03 0.30 -24.36
C ASP A 301 13.28 -0.93 -24.91
N ILE A 302 12.49 -1.61 -24.09
CA ILE A 302 11.78 -2.83 -24.50
C ILE A 302 10.56 -2.45 -25.36
N PRO A 303 10.53 -2.84 -26.64
CA PRO A 303 9.33 -2.67 -27.46
C PRO A 303 8.21 -3.52 -26.88
N HIS A 304 7.08 -2.90 -26.59
CA HIS A 304 5.91 -3.60 -26.06
C HIS A 304 4.64 -3.10 -26.72
N ALA A 305 3.64 -3.97 -26.77
CA ALA A 305 2.27 -3.63 -27.13
C ALA A 305 1.40 -3.67 -25.88
N SER A 306 0.26 -2.98 -25.92
CA SER A 306 -0.70 -3.06 -24.82
C SER A 306 -1.19 -4.50 -24.63
N THR A 307 -1.21 -4.95 -23.38
CA THR A 307 -1.84 -6.20 -22.95
C THR A 307 -3.34 -6.06 -22.71
N LEU A 308 -4.00 -5.15 -23.44
CA LEU A 308 -5.45 -4.91 -23.42
C LEU A 308 -6.02 -4.54 -22.03
N GLY A 309 -5.20 -3.96 -21.15
CA GLY A 309 -5.58 -3.51 -19.81
C GLY A 309 -5.32 -4.51 -18.69
N PHE A 310 -4.67 -5.66 -18.96
CA PHE A 310 -4.44 -6.70 -17.95
C PHE A 310 -3.01 -6.76 -17.42
N GLY A 311 -2.00 -6.38 -18.21
CA GLY A 311 -0.57 -6.46 -17.84
C GLY A 311 -0.14 -5.41 -16.82
N ASN A 312 -0.97 -4.40 -16.54
CA ASN A 312 -0.74 -3.43 -15.46
C ASN A 312 -0.94 -3.99 -14.04
N SER A 313 -1.35 -5.25 -13.95
CA SER A 313 -1.66 -5.94 -12.71
C SER A 313 -1.26 -7.40 -12.82
N MET A 314 -0.35 -7.81 -11.94
CA MET A 314 0.01 -9.22 -11.78
C MET A 314 -1.21 -10.13 -11.54
N PHE A 315 -2.21 -9.62 -10.80
CA PHE A 315 -3.44 -10.35 -10.58
C PHE A 315 -4.29 -10.45 -11.85
N LEU A 316 -4.53 -9.35 -12.57
CA LEU A 316 -5.37 -9.35 -13.76
C LEU A 316 -4.73 -10.17 -14.89
N ALA A 317 -3.43 -9.98 -15.16
CA ALA A 317 -2.70 -10.72 -16.18
C ALA A 317 -2.82 -12.24 -15.99
N ARG A 318 -2.50 -12.74 -14.79
CA ARG A 318 -2.56 -14.18 -14.48
C ARG A 318 -3.97 -14.76 -14.60
N ASN A 319 -5.00 -14.00 -14.23
CA ASN A 319 -6.38 -14.48 -14.35
C ASN A 319 -6.86 -14.43 -15.81
N ALA A 320 -6.45 -13.44 -16.60
CA ALA A 320 -6.75 -13.38 -18.01
C ALA A 320 -6.09 -14.57 -18.75
N ASP A 321 -4.81 -14.84 -18.49
CA ASP A 321 -4.09 -16.01 -18.99
C ASP A 321 -4.81 -17.32 -18.67
N ALA A 322 -5.24 -17.49 -17.41
CA ALA A 322 -5.99 -18.67 -16.99
C ALA A 322 -7.37 -18.79 -17.67
N ILE A 323 -8.09 -17.68 -17.88
CA ILE A 323 -9.42 -17.66 -18.51
C ILE A 323 -9.32 -17.95 -20.01
N PHE A 324 -8.32 -17.39 -20.69
CA PHE A 324 -8.17 -17.51 -22.14
C PHE A 324 -7.26 -18.68 -22.56
N GLY A 325 -6.60 -19.36 -21.61
CA GLY A 325 -5.70 -20.48 -21.89
C GLY A 325 -4.43 -20.06 -22.63
N THR A 326 -3.85 -18.92 -22.23
CA THR A 326 -2.65 -18.30 -22.85
C THR A 326 -1.68 -17.83 -21.77
N ASP A 327 -0.49 -17.38 -22.17
CA ASP A 327 0.49 -16.64 -21.39
C ASP A 327 0.67 -15.19 -21.88
N TYR A 328 -0.11 -14.77 -22.88
CA TYR A 328 0.01 -13.48 -23.55
C TYR A 328 0.01 -12.29 -22.58
N PHE A 329 -0.80 -12.32 -21.52
CA PHE A 329 -0.94 -11.17 -20.63
C PHE A 329 0.21 -11.07 -19.63
N THR A 330 0.69 -12.20 -19.10
CA THR A 330 1.87 -12.20 -18.22
C THR A 330 3.15 -12.00 -19.01
N ALA A 331 3.39 -12.82 -20.04
CA ALA A 331 4.60 -12.75 -20.87
C ALA A 331 4.68 -11.45 -21.68
N GLY A 332 3.55 -10.92 -22.15
CA GLY A 332 3.50 -9.67 -22.91
C GLY A 332 3.55 -8.40 -22.05
N SER A 333 3.44 -8.50 -20.73
CA SER A 333 3.63 -7.34 -19.85
C SER A 333 5.12 -6.93 -19.82
N LEU A 334 5.43 -5.66 -19.58
CA LEU A 334 6.82 -5.20 -19.50
C LEU A 334 7.66 -5.98 -18.48
N PRO A 335 7.15 -6.29 -17.26
CA PRO A 335 7.84 -7.21 -16.35
C PRO A 335 8.08 -8.62 -16.93
N GLY A 336 7.13 -9.17 -17.68
CA GLY A 336 7.28 -10.48 -18.34
C GLY A 336 8.31 -10.46 -19.46
N LEU A 337 8.26 -9.45 -20.32
CA LEU A 337 9.23 -9.24 -21.39
C LEU A 337 10.66 -9.01 -20.83
N LEU A 338 10.76 -8.29 -19.71
CA LEU A 338 12.04 -8.11 -19.02
C LEU A 338 12.57 -9.44 -18.47
N GLU A 339 11.71 -10.26 -17.84
CA GLU A 339 12.09 -11.59 -17.35
C GLU A 339 12.59 -12.48 -18.50
N GLU A 340 11.92 -12.46 -19.66
CA GLU A 340 12.34 -13.20 -20.85
C GLU A 340 13.72 -12.75 -21.38
N GLN A 341 13.99 -11.43 -21.42
CA GLN A 341 15.22 -10.90 -21.99
C GLN A 341 16.43 -10.97 -21.04
N THR A 342 16.21 -10.87 -19.73
CA THR A 342 17.28 -10.63 -18.75
C THR A 342 17.31 -11.63 -17.61
N GLY A 343 16.25 -12.43 -17.43
CA GLY A 343 16.06 -13.28 -16.26
C GLY A 343 15.66 -12.52 -15.00
N TRP A 344 15.41 -11.20 -15.06
CA TRP A 344 14.92 -10.43 -13.92
C TRP A 344 13.51 -10.87 -13.54
N SER A 345 13.38 -11.67 -12.49
CA SER A 345 12.13 -12.40 -12.26
C SER A 345 10.93 -11.50 -11.95
N MET A 346 9.84 -11.64 -12.73
CA MET A 346 8.57 -10.93 -12.54
C MET A 346 7.95 -11.17 -11.15
N GLN A 347 8.12 -12.39 -10.63
CA GLN A 347 7.53 -12.82 -9.36
C GLN A 347 8.54 -12.78 -8.20
N GLY A 348 9.83 -12.95 -8.50
CA GLY A 348 10.89 -12.98 -7.49
C GLY A 348 11.46 -11.60 -7.14
N LEU A 349 11.48 -10.67 -8.10
CA LEU A 349 12.08 -9.35 -7.96
C LEU A 349 11.05 -8.23 -8.11
N TRP A 350 11.38 -7.09 -7.53
CA TRP A 350 10.49 -5.94 -7.56
C TRP A 350 10.63 -5.18 -8.87
N HIS A 351 9.48 -4.78 -9.39
CA HIS A 351 9.33 -3.89 -10.52
C HIS A 351 8.53 -2.72 -9.99
N SER A 352 9.08 -1.51 -10.02
CA SER A 352 8.36 -0.31 -9.57
C SER A 352 6.97 -0.22 -10.21
N ILE A 353 6.08 0.65 -9.71
CA ILE A 353 4.74 0.76 -10.30
C ILE A 353 4.76 1.10 -11.80
N TYR A 354 5.84 1.70 -12.31
CA TYR A 354 5.90 2.24 -13.65
C TYR A 354 5.89 1.17 -14.75
N PRO A 355 6.74 0.12 -14.77
CA PRO A 355 6.65 -0.92 -15.81
C PRO A 355 5.30 -1.64 -15.83
N TRP A 356 4.69 -1.86 -14.67
CA TRP A 356 3.33 -2.39 -14.61
C TRP A 356 2.37 -1.48 -15.37
N LEU A 357 2.21 -0.22 -14.95
CA LEU A 357 1.29 0.71 -15.61
C LEU A 357 1.62 0.91 -17.10
N ALA A 358 2.90 0.98 -17.45
CA ALA A 358 3.34 1.17 -18.83
C ALA A 358 2.98 -0.02 -19.73
N SER A 359 2.83 -1.24 -19.19
CA SER A 359 2.42 -2.43 -19.95
C SER A 359 1.10 -2.23 -20.73
N ASP A 360 0.21 -1.37 -20.24
CA ASP A 360 -1.06 -1.07 -20.91
C ASP A 360 -1.20 0.38 -21.38
N PHE A 361 -0.53 1.32 -20.71
CA PHE A 361 -0.69 2.76 -20.96
C PHE A 361 0.52 3.41 -21.64
N GLY A 362 1.62 2.67 -21.83
CA GLY A 362 2.93 3.23 -22.15
C GLY A 362 3.49 4.11 -21.02
N PHE A 363 4.74 4.55 -21.12
CA PHE A 363 5.39 5.35 -20.08
C PHE A 363 4.68 6.70 -19.84
N ALA A 364 4.23 7.38 -20.89
CA ALA A 364 3.48 8.63 -20.75
C ALA A 364 2.11 8.41 -20.07
N GLY A 365 1.37 7.36 -20.45
CA GLY A 365 0.08 7.04 -19.83
C GLY A 365 0.23 6.52 -18.39
N ALA A 366 1.34 5.86 -18.06
CA ALA A 366 1.67 5.50 -16.69
C ALA A 366 1.80 6.73 -15.78
N LEU A 367 2.39 7.83 -16.26
CA LEU A 367 2.41 9.10 -15.53
C LEU A 367 1.00 9.63 -15.29
N VAL A 368 0.12 9.59 -16.30
CA VAL A 368 -1.28 10.02 -16.17
C VAL A 368 -2.02 9.19 -15.11
N ALA A 369 -1.85 7.86 -15.12
CA ALA A 369 -2.43 6.97 -14.12
C ALA A 369 -1.92 7.27 -12.71
N LEU A 370 -0.63 7.60 -12.56
CA LEU A 370 -0.05 8.02 -11.28
C LEU A 370 -0.63 9.35 -10.77
N GLY A 371 -0.84 10.30 -11.68
CA GLY A 371 -1.55 11.55 -11.38
C GLY A 371 -2.98 11.30 -10.91
N LEU A 372 -3.69 10.33 -11.51
CA LEU A 372 -5.02 9.91 -11.06
C LEU A 372 -4.98 9.28 -9.66
N PHE A 373 -4.02 8.41 -9.36
CA PHE A 373 -3.88 7.86 -8.00
C PHE A 373 -3.58 8.96 -6.97
N ALA A 374 -2.75 9.95 -7.31
CA ALA A 374 -2.48 11.10 -6.46
C ALA A 374 -3.73 11.97 -6.23
N TYR A 375 -4.52 12.19 -7.29
CA TYR A 375 -5.82 12.85 -7.19
C TYR A 375 -6.78 12.10 -6.24
N LEU A 376 -6.87 10.78 -6.37
CA LEU A 376 -7.70 9.94 -5.50
C LEU A 376 -7.20 9.97 -4.05
N LEU A 377 -5.89 10.02 -3.81
CA LEU A 377 -5.33 10.13 -2.47
C LEU A 377 -5.68 11.48 -1.85
N GLY A 378 -5.44 12.58 -2.56
CA GLY A 378 -5.77 13.92 -2.07
C GLY A 378 -7.27 14.09 -1.79
N ARG A 379 -8.12 13.55 -2.67
CA ARG A 379 -9.58 13.60 -2.50
C ARG A 379 -10.05 12.71 -1.34
N SER A 380 -9.53 11.50 -1.20
CA SER A 380 -9.97 10.56 -0.14
C SER A 380 -9.48 11.00 1.22
N TRP A 381 -8.24 11.49 1.31
CA TRP A 381 -7.68 12.10 2.52
C TRP A 381 -8.47 13.34 2.96
N GLY A 382 -8.75 14.25 2.02
CA GLY A 382 -9.58 15.43 2.30
C GLY A 382 -11.00 15.08 2.74
N SER A 383 -11.65 14.14 2.05
CA SER A 383 -12.98 13.66 2.41
C SER A 383 -12.99 13.01 3.80
N ALA A 384 -11.99 12.18 4.12
CA ALA A 384 -11.85 11.59 5.44
C ALA A 384 -11.61 12.65 6.53
N LEU A 385 -10.75 13.65 6.29
CA LEU A 385 -10.45 14.74 7.23
C LEU A 385 -11.67 15.60 7.60
N LEU A 386 -12.56 15.82 6.63
CA LEU A 386 -13.72 16.70 6.76
C LEU A 386 -14.95 15.95 7.26
N HIS A 387 -15.24 14.78 6.68
CA HIS A 387 -16.51 14.08 6.89
C HIS A 387 -16.35 12.67 7.46
N GLY A 388 -15.13 12.15 7.58
CA GLY A 388 -14.90 10.75 7.96
C GLY A 388 -15.52 9.76 6.96
N GLY A 389 -16.04 8.65 7.48
CA GLY A 389 -16.71 7.60 6.73
C GLY A 389 -15.80 6.42 6.46
N HIS A 390 -16.41 5.24 6.31
CA HIS A 390 -15.62 4.03 6.11
C HIS A 390 -14.96 3.98 4.73
N TRP A 391 -15.66 4.36 3.66
CA TRP A 391 -15.07 4.32 2.31
C TRP A 391 -13.88 5.26 2.11
N PRO A 392 -13.93 6.55 2.49
CA PRO A 392 -12.76 7.43 2.38
C PRO A 392 -11.57 6.92 3.18
N VAL A 393 -11.79 6.39 4.39
CA VAL A 393 -10.72 5.86 5.26
C VAL A 393 -10.09 4.58 4.67
N ILE A 394 -10.89 3.67 4.10
CA ILE A 394 -10.38 2.49 3.39
C ILE A 394 -9.55 2.90 2.17
N MET A 395 -10.04 3.87 1.39
CA MET A 395 -9.32 4.40 0.22
C MET A 395 -8.00 5.05 0.61
N VAL A 396 -7.99 5.85 1.68
CA VAL A 396 -6.75 6.42 2.25
C VAL A 396 -5.76 5.30 2.57
N TYR A 397 -6.18 4.26 3.28
CA TYR A 397 -5.29 3.15 3.63
C TYR A 397 -4.68 2.46 2.40
N LEU A 398 -5.51 2.09 1.42
CA LEU A 398 -5.05 1.44 0.19
C LEU A 398 -4.09 2.32 -0.61
N LEU A 399 -4.37 3.63 -0.70
CA LEU A 399 -3.52 4.57 -1.44
C LEU A 399 -2.24 4.91 -0.67
N LEU A 400 -2.25 4.96 0.67
CA LEU A 400 -1.01 5.05 1.45
C LEU A 400 -0.10 3.85 1.15
N VAL A 401 -0.65 2.64 1.17
CA VAL A 401 0.10 1.43 0.80
C VAL A 401 0.63 1.54 -0.64
N LEU A 402 -0.19 1.97 -1.61
CA LEU A 402 0.29 2.17 -2.98
C LEU A 402 1.50 3.11 -3.04
N PHE A 403 1.40 4.27 -2.39
CA PHE A 403 2.42 5.32 -2.45
C PHE A 403 3.74 4.93 -1.77
N PHE A 404 3.68 4.19 -0.66
CA PHE A 404 4.88 3.61 -0.04
C PHE A 404 5.59 2.60 -0.95
N TYR A 405 4.88 1.97 -1.88
CA TYR A 405 5.44 0.94 -2.74
C TYR A 405 5.57 1.35 -4.21
N ILE A 406 5.41 2.64 -4.55
CA ILE A 406 5.73 3.16 -5.90
C ILE A 406 7.12 2.68 -6.39
N PRO A 407 8.20 2.72 -5.58
CA PRO A 407 9.52 2.22 -6.00
C PRO A 407 9.59 0.69 -6.17
N ALA A 408 8.60 -0.04 -5.67
CA ALA A 408 8.65 -1.48 -5.44
C ALA A 408 7.68 -2.29 -6.31
N ASN A 409 6.38 -1.96 -6.32
CA ASN A 409 5.35 -2.64 -7.09
C ASN A 409 4.00 -1.90 -7.07
N ASN A 410 3.08 -2.27 -7.96
CA ASN A 410 1.67 -1.88 -7.93
C ASN A 410 0.89 -2.64 -6.84
N GLN A 411 1.12 -2.34 -5.56
CA GLN A 411 0.59 -3.13 -4.44
C GLN A 411 -0.94 -3.27 -4.39
N ILE A 412 -1.68 -2.25 -4.86
CA ILE A 412 -3.14 -2.33 -4.87
C ILE A 412 -3.65 -3.25 -5.97
N LEU A 413 -2.93 -3.42 -7.09
CA LEU A 413 -3.31 -4.34 -8.15
C LEU A 413 -2.46 -5.62 -8.19
N GLN A 414 -1.54 -5.80 -7.24
CA GLN A 414 -0.68 -6.99 -7.21
C GLN A 414 -1.44 -8.25 -6.77
N THR A 415 -2.40 -8.12 -5.86
CA THR A 415 -3.14 -9.26 -5.31
C THR A 415 -4.65 -9.10 -5.51
N ALA A 416 -5.36 -10.23 -5.60
CA ALA A 416 -6.81 -10.29 -5.71
C ALA A 416 -7.51 -9.47 -4.60
N GLU A 417 -7.04 -9.65 -3.35
CA GLU A 417 -7.62 -9.03 -2.17
C GLU A 417 -7.55 -7.50 -2.23
N THR A 418 -6.35 -6.95 -2.47
CA THR A 418 -6.16 -5.50 -2.57
C THR A 418 -6.81 -4.89 -3.80
N CYS A 419 -6.82 -5.61 -4.93
CA CYS A 419 -7.41 -5.15 -6.18
C CYS A 419 -8.93 -4.99 -6.06
N VAL A 420 -9.60 -6.05 -5.60
CA VAL A 420 -11.06 -6.01 -5.40
C VAL A 420 -11.45 -5.04 -4.28
N ALA A 421 -10.64 -4.95 -3.21
CA ALA A 421 -10.90 -4.00 -2.14
C ALA A 421 -10.85 -2.57 -2.66
N PHE A 422 -9.87 -2.24 -3.51
CA PHE A 422 -9.74 -0.93 -4.13
C PHE A 422 -10.94 -0.56 -4.99
N PHE A 423 -11.34 -1.42 -5.93
CA PHE A 423 -12.46 -1.09 -6.82
C PHE A 423 -13.81 -1.01 -6.09
N ILE A 424 -14.08 -1.91 -5.14
CA ILE A 424 -15.32 -1.84 -4.34
C ILE A 424 -15.30 -0.62 -3.43
N ALA A 425 -14.18 -0.30 -2.78
CA ALA A 425 -14.08 0.88 -1.93
C ALA A 425 -14.23 2.18 -2.73
N LEU A 426 -13.64 2.24 -3.93
CA LEU A 426 -13.78 3.37 -4.84
C LEU A 426 -15.24 3.53 -5.28
N GLY A 427 -15.89 2.43 -5.70
CA GLY A 427 -17.30 2.44 -6.07
C GLY A 427 -18.20 2.89 -4.92
N GLY A 428 -18.06 2.27 -3.74
CA GLY A 428 -18.80 2.63 -2.54
C GLY A 428 -18.62 4.09 -2.14
N TRP A 429 -17.40 4.62 -2.28
CA TRP A 429 -17.12 6.03 -2.04
C TRP A 429 -17.80 6.96 -3.06
N ILE A 430 -17.76 6.63 -4.35
CA ILE A 430 -18.41 7.43 -5.40
C ILE A 430 -19.92 7.45 -5.19
N PHE A 431 -20.56 6.29 -4.97
CA PHE A 431 -22.01 6.20 -4.77
C PHE A 431 -22.49 6.97 -3.53
N THR A 432 -21.76 6.85 -2.42
CA THR A 432 -22.10 7.60 -1.20
C THR A 432 -21.90 9.10 -1.36
N SER A 433 -20.92 9.53 -2.14
CA SER A 433 -20.70 10.95 -2.46
C SER A 433 -21.84 11.54 -3.30
N LEU A 434 -22.29 10.82 -4.34
CA LEU A 434 -23.39 11.25 -5.21
C LEU A 434 -24.72 11.33 -4.45
N SER A 435 -24.99 10.34 -3.59
CA SER A 435 -26.23 10.31 -2.80
C SER A 435 -26.37 11.52 -1.87
N ARG A 436 -25.24 12.03 -1.34
CA ARG A 436 -25.23 13.24 -0.50
C ARG A 436 -25.53 14.51 -1.28
N ILE A 437 -25.00 14.63 -2.50
CA ILE A 437 -25.25 15.78 -3.37
C ILE A 437 -26.74 15.87 -3.71
N ASN A 438 -27.35 14.73 -4.08
CA ASN A 438 -28.77 14.69 -4.42
C ASN A 438 -29.66 15.01 -3.21
N ALA A 439 -29.31 14.53 -2.01
CA ALA A 439 -30.07 14.84 -0.79
C ALA A 439 -30.04 16.34 -0.46
N ALA A 440 -28.88 16.99 -0.57
CA ALA A 440 -28.74 18.43 -0.32
C ALA A 440 -29.59 19.28 -1.29
N GLN A 441 -29.70 18.87 -2.55
CA GLN A 441 -30.51 19.58 -3.55
C GLN A 441 -32.02 19.49 -3.32
N VAL A 442 -32.50 18.41 -2.66
CA VAL A 442 -33.93 18.24 -2.36
C VAL A 442 -34.34 19.15 -1.20
N ASP A 443 -33.51 19.25 -0.15
CA ASP A 443 -33.79 20.10 1.01
C ASP A 443 -33.84 21.60 0.65
N ASP A 444 -32.99 22.05 -0.27
CA ASP A 444 -32.98 23.45 -0.76
C ASP A 444 -34.24 23.79 -1.59
N GLY A 445 -34.87 22.80 -2.23
CA GLY A 445 -36.07 22.99 -3.07
C GLY A 445 -37.38 23.09 -2.29
N GLU A 446 -37.47 22.46 -1.11
CA GLU A 446 -38.67 22.54 -0.25
C GLU A 446 -38.72 23.83 0.59
N ALA A 447 -37.57 24.46 0.86
CA ALA A 447 -37.51 25.70 1.63
C ALA A 447 -38.08 26.92 0.90
N ASP A 448 -38.09 26.92 -0.45
CA ASP A 448 -38.53 28.06 -1.28
C ASP A 448 -40.05 28.03 -1.61
N GLY A 449 -40.76 26.94 -1.25
CA GLY A 449 -42.17 26.72 -1.58
C GLY A 449 -43.20 27.27 -0.57
N SER A 450 -42.77 27.94 0.51
CA SER A 450 -43.67 28.36 1.60
C SER A 450 -44.06 29.84 1.61
N SER A 451 -43.86 30.56 0.49
CA SER A 451 -44.37 31.93 0.31
C SER A 451 -45.54 31.98 -0.67
N GLU A 452 -46.71 31.49 -0.26
CA GLU A 452 -47.98 31.93 -0.88
C GLU A 452 -48.50 33.19 -0.14
N PRO A 453 -48.67 34.32 -0.84
CA PRO A 453 -49.39 35.47 -0.31
C PRO A 453 -50.92 35.23 -0.38
N ALA A 454 -51.59 35.85 0.59
CA ALA A 454 -53.03 35.84 0.85
C ALA A 454 -53.93 36.30 -0.33
#